data_AF-W4MEF6-F1
#
_entry.id   AF-W4MEF6-F1
#
_cell.length_a   1.000
_cell.length_b   1.000
_cell.length_c   1.000
_cell.angle_alpha   90.00
_cell.angle_beta   90.00
_cell.angle_gamma   90.00
#
_symmetry.space_group_name_H-M   'P 1'
#
loop_
_entity.id
_entity.type
_entity.pdbx_description
1 polymer ?
#
loop_
_entity_poly.entity_id
_entity_poly.type
_entity_poly.pdbx_seq_one_letter_code
_entity_poly.pdbx_strand_id
1 'polypeptide(L)' 'MHPDLVAGKPFPDLTLPDHRHQLVTLSEFASGFPLILSFYRGYW' A
#
# COMPACT_ATOMS: atom_id res chain seq x y z
N MET A 1 -1.57 -7.71 -14.89
CA MET A 1 -1.07 -6.47 -14.23
C MET A 1 -2.14 -5.41 -14.42
N HIS A 2 -2.57 -4.73 -13.35
CA HIS A 2 -3.50 -3.61 -13.48
C HIS A 2 -2.84 -2.52 -14.35
N PRO A 3 -3.52 -1.91 -15.33
CA PRO A 3 -2.90 -0.97 -16.27
C PRO A 3 -2.25 0.24 -15.58
N ASP A 4 -2.72 0.58 -14.39
CA ASP A 4 -2.23 1.73 -13.63
C ASP A 4 -0.93 1.46 -12.84
N LEU A 5 -0.46 0.20 -12.82
CA LEU A 5 0.75 -0.19 -12.12
C LEU A 5 1.92 -0.30 -13.09
N VAL A 6 2.59 0.82 -13.32
CA VAL A 6 3.73 0.96 -14.25
C VAL A 6 5.00 1.31 -13.46
N ALA A 7 6.10 0.60 -13.72
CA ALA A 7 7.38 0.85 -13.06
C ALA A 7 7.84 2.31 -13.24
N GLY A 8 8.34 2.93 -12.17
CA GLY A 8 8.77 4.32 -12.15
C GLY A 8 7.66 5.36 -12.08
N LYS A 9 6.38 4.96 -12.13
CA LYS A 9 5.25 5.84 -11.82
C LYS A 9 4.90 5.77 -10.33
N PRO A 10 4.32 6.84 -9.74
CA PRO A 10 3.80 6.79 -8.39
C PRO A 10 2.79 5.66 -8.24
N PHE A 11 2.93 4.87 -7.18
CA PHE A 11 1.93 3.89 -6.81
C PHE A 11 0.68 4.62 -6.27
N PRO A 12 -0.56 4.15 -6.56
CA PRO A 12 -1.77 4.77 -6.02
C PRO A 12 -1.75 4.85 -4.49
N ASP A 13 -2.14 5.99 -3.93
CA ASP A 13 -2.17 6.18 -2.48
C ASP A 13 -3.42 5.53 -1.88
N LEU A 14 -3.31 4.25 -1.53
CA LEU A 14 -4.42 3.46 -1.00
C LEU A 14 -4.66 3.78 0.47
N THR A 15 -5.93 3.86 0.86
CA THR A 15 -6.34 3.89 2.26
C THR A 15 -6.72 2.48 2.72
N LEU A 16 -6.01 1.95 3.71
CA LEU A 16 -6.24 0.61 4.27
C LEU A 16 -6.30 0.69 5.80
N PRO A 17 -7.07 -0.18 6.46
CA PRO A 17 -6.99 -0.31 7.91
C PRO A 17 -5.65 -0.91 8.32
N ASP A 18 -5.02 -0.35 9.35
CA ASP A 18 -3.83 -0.91 9.98
C ASP A 18 -4.19 -2.08 10.94
N HIS A 19 -3.17 -2.62 11.61
CA HIS A 19 -3.33 -3.67 12.63
C HIS A 19 -4.16 -3.27 13.85
N ARG A 20 -4.50 -1.97 14.00
CA ARG A 20 -5.34 -1.40 15.05
C ARG A 20 -6.71 -0.99 14.51
N HIS A 21 -7.04 -1.36 13.27
CA HIS A 21 -8.24 -0.96 12.53
C HIS A 21 -8.35 0.55 12.26
N GLN A 22 -7.25 1.29 12.33
CA GLN A 22 -7.22 2.70 11.96
C GLN A 22 -6.99 2.83 10.46
N LEU A 23 -7.80 3.66 9.78
CA LEU A 23 -7.58 3.96 8.38
C LEU A 23 -6.33 4.82 8.24
N VAL A 24 -5.39 4.35 7.42
CA VAL A 24 -4.12 5.04 7.13
C VAL A 24 -3.88 4.99 5.62
N THR A 25 -3.29 6.03 5.05
CA THR A 25 -2.84 6.00 3.65
C THR A 25 -1.46 5.36 3.52
N LEU A 26 -1.13 4.85 2.33
CA LEU A 26 0.22 4.31 2.08
C LEU A 26 1.29 5.40 2.19
N SER A 27 0.99 6.62 1.79
CA SER A 27 1.91 7.77 1.89
C SER A 27 2.20 8.14 3.34
N GLU A 28 1.18 8.16 4.21
CA GLU A 28 1.33 8.35 5.65
C GLU A 28 2.14 7.20 6.26
N PHE A 29 1.85 5.96 5.87
CA PHE A 29 2.54 4.78 6.39
C PHE A 29 4.02 4.73 5.96
N ALA A 30 4.32 5.10 4.72
CA ALA A 30 5.69 5.16 4.21
C ALA A 30 6.52 6.24 4.90
N SER A 31 5.90 7.38 5.27
CA SER A 31 6.54 8.48 6.00
C SER A 31 7.88 8.94 5.39
N GLY A 32 7.97 8.91 4.05
CA GLY A 32 9.17 9.27 3.30
C GLY A 32 10.26 8.20 3.21
N PHE A 33 10.02 7.00 3.75
CA PHE A 33 10.93 5.85 3.66
C PHE A 33 10.50 4.86 2.55
N PRO A 34 11.44 4.07 2.01
CA PRO A 34 11.11 2.98 1.10
C PRO A 34 10.14 1.98 1.75
N LEU A 35 9.09 1.61 1.03
CA LEU A 35 8.04 0.69 1.49
C LEU A 35 7.93 -0.52 0.55
N ILE A 36 7.73 -1.70 1.12
CA ILE A 36 7.36 -2.92 0.39
C ILE A 36 5.90 -3.24 0.70
N LEU A 37 5.07 -3.31 -0.34
CA LEU A 37 3.66 -3.71 -0.22
C LEU A 37 3.46 -5.12 -0.78
N SER A 38 3.01 -6.03 0.06
CA SER A 38 2.78 -7.44 -0.28
C SER A 38 1.31 -7.80 -0.09
N PHE A 39 0.64 -8.16 -1.18
CA PHE A 39 -0.74 -8.64 -1.15
C PHE A 39 -0.77 -10.18 -1.04
N TYR A 40 -1.57 -10.70 -0.13
CA TYR A 40 -1.82 -12.13 0.04
C TYR A 40 -3.32 -12.40 0.03
N ARG A 41 -3.75 -13.58 -0.47
CA ARG A 41 -5.17 -13.92 -0.65
C ARG A 41 -5.92 -14.17 0.68
N GLY A 42 -5.18 -14.41 1.75
CA GLY A 42 -5.71 -14.73 3.07
C GLY A 42 -4.70 -15.50 3.91
N TYR A 43 -4.97 -15.59 5.21
CA TYR A 43 -4.26 -16.45 6.17
C TYR A 43 -5.07 -17.74 6.36
N TRP A 44 -4.39 -18.88 6.57
CA TRP A 44 -5.06 -20.18 6.82
C TRP A 44 -5.72 -20.22 8.20
#